data_AF-A0A844HWP9-F1
#
_entry.id   AF-A0A844HWP9-F1
#
_cell.length_a   1.000
_cell.length_b   1.000
_cell.length_c   1.000
_cell.angle_alpha   90.00
_cell.angle_beta   90.00
_cell.angle_gamma   90.00
#
_symmetry.space_group_name_H-M   'P 1'
#
loop_
_entity.id
_entity.type
_entity.pdbx_description
1 polymer ?
#
loop_
_entity_poly.entity_id
_entity_poly.type
_entity_poly.pdbx_seq_one_letter_code
_entity_poly.pdbx_strand_id
1 'polypeptide(L)'
;MDDVDVLPCFTRGSLIDTPDGPRLVEELALGDLVMTKDHGPQPIRWIASRLVGGHALDRHPNFQPIRIAAGAFGPSVPARDLVVSPQHRVLLSSRIVQAMFGTDEVLVAAKKLLGLPGVTQENVSSVEYFHILLDRHEVVRANGAWTETLLTGPMALKALGPEAVREISLLFPELASPSYVAPPARRIAEPRRVAQMIARHLKNQRDLVEIEKRA
;
A
#
# COMPACT_ATOMS: atom_id res chain seq x y z
N MET A 1 1.60 -25.50 -5.58
CA MET A 1 0.59 -24.79 -6.39
C MET A 1 0.36 -23.51 -5.62
N ASP A 2 1.27 -22.57 -5.76
CA ASP A 2 1.49 -21.51 -4.78
C ASP A 2 1.26 -20.19 -5.49
N ASP A 3 -0.03 -19.83 -5.58
CA ASP A 3 -0.48 -18.50 -5.97
C ASP A 3 -0.24 -17.57 -4.78
N VAL A 4 1.04 -17.35 -4.44
CA VAL A 4 1.43 -16.42 -3.38
C VAL A 4 1.36 -15.03 -3.99
N ASP A 5 0.19 -14.39 -3.85
CA ASP A 5 0.03 -12.97 -4.12
C ASP A 5 1.15 -12.20 -3.39
N VAL A 6 1.82 -11.27 -4.09
CA VAL A 6 2.82 -10.39 -3.45
C VAL A 6 2.12 -9.61 -2.36
N LEU A 7 2.71 -9.63 -1.16
CA LEU A 7 2.21 -8.83 -0.06
C LEU A 7 2.29 -7.33 -0.37
N PRO A 8 1.56 -6.48 0.37
CA PRO A 8 1.74 -5.03 0.28
C PRO A 8 3.21 -4.65 0.55
N CYS A 9 3.85 -4.01 -0.44
CA CYS A 9 5.23 -3.54 -0.35
C CYS A 9 5.39 -2.16 -1.00
N PHE A 10 6.23 -1.33 -0.40
CA PHE A 10 6.85 -0.19 -1.08
C PHE A 10 8.01 -0.67 -1.94
N THR A 11 8.45 0.11 -2.93
CA THR A 11 9.73 -0.17 -3.62
C THR A 11 10.82 0.75 -3.13
N ARG A 12 12.08 0.33 -3.31
CA ARG A 12 13.27 1.20 -3.14
C ARG A 12 13.02 2.58 -3.78
N GLY A 13 13.43 3.64 -3.08
CA GLY A 13 13.23 5.01 -3.54
C GLY A 13 11.91 5.65 -3.09
N SER A 14 10.99 4.89 -2.49
CA SER A 14 9.77 5.44 -1.92
C SER A 14 10.10 6.34 -0.74
N LEU A 15 9.59 7.56 -0.74
CA LEU A 15 9.69 8.52 0.35
C LEU A 15 8.49 8.34 1.29
N ILE A 16 8.78 8.00 2.54
CA ILE A 16 7.79 7.89 3.61
C ILE A 16 7.91 9.12 4.49
N ASP A 17 6.79 9.75 4.79
CA ASP A 17 6.79 10.91 5.67
C ASP A 17 7.15 10.52 7.11
N THR A 18 8.08 11.26 7.68
CA THR A 18 8.47 11.18 9.10
C THR A 18 8.33 12.57 9.75
N PRO A 19 8.38 12.68 11.09
CA PRO A 19 8.26 13.97 11.77
C PRO A 19 9.26 15.04 11.28
N ASP A 20 10.46 14.62 10.90
CA ASP A 20 11.54 15.50 10.44
C ASP A 20 11.60 15.67 8.92
N GLY A 21 10.57 15.18 8.22
CA GLY A 21 10.44 15.24 6.77
C GLY A 21 10.43 13.85 6.10
N PRO A 22 10.22 13.78 4.78
CA PRO A 22 10.20 12.51 4.06
C PRO A 22 11.57 11.84 4.03
N ARG A 23 11.65 10.55 4.36
CA ARG A 23 12.86 9.72 4.30
C ARG A 23 12.67 8.57 3.31
N LEU A 24 13.76 8.10 2.71
CA LEU A 24 13.72 6.94 1.84
C LEU A 24 13.37 5.69 2.64
N VAL A 25 12.52 4.82 2.09
CA VAL A 25 12.07 3.60 2.77
C VAL A 25 13.24 2.69 3.13
N GLU A 26 14.28 2.64 2.30
CA GLU A 26 15.51 1.89 2.56
C GLU A 26 16.39 2.46 3.69
N GLU A 27 16.14 3.70 4.13
CA GLU A 27 16.87 4.35 5.21
C GLU A 27 16.12 4.25 6.55
N LEU A 28 14.90 3.71 6.56
CA LEU A 28 14.12 3.52 7.77
C LEU A 28 14.57 2.27 8.52
N ALA A 29 14.50 2.33 9.84
CA ALA A 29 14.84 1.24 10.74
C ALA A 29 13.75 1.01 11.79
N LEU A 30 13.85 -0.12 12.49
CA LEU A 30 13.01 -0.40 13.66
C LEU A 30 13.12 0.75 14.67
N GLY A 31 11.97 1.24 15.15
CA GLY A 31 11.88 2.35 16.09
C GLY A 31 11.79 3.74 15.45
N ASP A 32 12.12 3.90 14.17
CA ASP A 32 11.89 5.16 13.45
C ASP A 32 10.41 5.53 13.46
N LEU A 33 10.10 6.82 13.55
CA LEU A 33 8.72 7.32 13.52
C LEU A 33 8.27 7.62 12.09
N VAL A 34 7.11 7.10 11.70
CA VAL A 34 6.44 7.46 10.44
C VAL A 34 5.13 8.19 10.71
N MET A 35 4.81 9.16 9.86
CA MET A 35 3.56 9.90 9.97
C MET A 35 2.39 9.02 9.55
N THR A 36 1.46 8.79 10.49
CA THR A 36 0.18 8.13 10.20
C THR A 36 -0.93 9.16 10.08
N LYS A 37 -2.00 8.77 9.37
CA LYS A 37 -3.14 9.64 9.13
C LYS A 37 -3.98 9.93 10.38
N ASP A 38 -4.14 8.95 11.26
CA ASP A 38 -5.11 9.01 12.37
C ASP A 38 -4.44 9.14 13.74
N HIS A 39 -3.23 8.62 13.91
CA HIS A 39 -2.60 8.45 15.22
C HIS A 39 -1.27 9.23 15.36
N GLY A 40 -1.03 10.22 14.50
CA GLY A 40 0.21 10.99 14.51
C GLY A 40 1.45 10.12 14.17
N PRO A 41 2.65 10.52 14.61
CA PRO A 41 3.85 9.71 14.41
C PRO A 41 3.76 8.37 15.16
N GLN A 42 4.00 7.26 14.47
CA GLN A 42 4.00 5.92 15.06
C GLN A 42 5.34 5.20 14.79
N PRO A 43 5.87 4.44 15.76
CA PRO A 43 7.14 3.75 15.60
C PRO A 43 7.03 2.52 14.70
N ILE A 44 8.00 2.35 13.82
CA ILE A 44 8.17 1.12 13.05
C ILE A 44 8.47 -0.03 14.00
N ARG A 45 7.61 -1.05 13.96
CA ARG A 45 7.72 -2.26 14.79
C ARG A 45 8.49 -3.36 14.10
N TRP A 46 8.41 -3.41 12.77
CA TRP A 46 9.24 -4.28 11.96
C TRP A 46 9.35 -3.70 10.56
N ILE A 47 10.54 -3.84 9.98
CA ILE A 47 10.81 -3.47 8.60
C ILE A 47 11.72 -4.53 7.98
N ALA A 48 11.37 -4.98 6.78
CA ALA A 48 12.21 -5.89 6.01
C ALA A 48 12.13 -5.57 4.53
N SER A 49 13.21 -5.91 3.82
CA SER A 49 13.26 -5.81 2.37
C SER A 49 13.51 -7.16 1.69
N ARG A 50 13.09 -7.27 0.44
CA ARG A 50 13.35 -8.42 -0.42
C ARG A 50 13.63 -7.97 -1.84
N LEU A 51 14.80 -8.31 -2.35
CA LEU A 51 15.14 -8.16 -3.76
C LEU A 51 14.52 -9.30 -4.59
N VAL A 52 13.79 -8.93 -5.63
CA VAL A 52 13.22 -9.85 -6.62
C VAL A 52 13.92 -9.60 -7.94
N GLY A 53 14.68 -10.59 -8.41
CA GLY A 53 15.43 -10.51 -9.68
C GLY A 53 14.61 -10.92 -10.91
N GLY A 54 15.13 -10.61 -12.09
CA GLY A 54 14.43 -10.73 -13.38
C GLY A 54 13.87 -12.12 -13.65
N HIS A 55 14.63 -13.18 -13.39
CA HIS A 55 14.15 -14.53 -13.59
C HIS A 55 12.90 -14.88 -12.75
N ALA A 56 12.75 -14.29 -11.56
CA ALA A 56 11.55 -14.46 -10.76
C ALA A 56 10.38 -13.62 -11.29
N LEU A 57 10.65 -12.39 -11.77
CA LEU A 57 9.64 -11.51 -12.38
C LEU A 57 9.14 -12.05 -13.72
N ASP A 58 10.00 -12.68 -14.52
CA ASP A 58 9.63 -13.32 -15.79
C ASP A 58 8.69 -14.52 -15.55
N ARG A 59 8.99 -15.31 -14.51
CA ARG A 59 8.16 -16.46 -14.12
C ARG A 59 6.86 -16.06 -13.42
N HIS A 60 6.85 -14.91 -12.76
CA HIS A 60 5.72 -14.37 -12.04
C HIS A 60 5.45 -12.92 -12.43
N PRO A 61 4.87 -12.66 -13.63
CA PRO A 61 4.59 -11.29 -14.09
C PRO A 61 3.62 -10.52 -13.18
N ASN A 62 2.83 -11.24 -12.36
CA ASN A 62 2.00 -10.66 -11.30
C ASN A 62 2.81 -10.07 -10.13
N PHE A 63 4.14 -10.17 -10.15
CA PHE A 63 5.05 -9.55 -9.19
C PHE A 63 5.65 -8.25 -9.72
N GLN A 64 5.44 -7.93 -11.00
CA GLN A 64 5.88 -6.66 -11.57
C GLN A 64 5.17 -5.49 -10.89
N PRO A 65 5.89 -4.43 -10.50
CA PRO A 65 5.32 -3.36 -9.70
C PRO A 65 4.33 -2.51 -10.50
N ILE A 66 3.47 -1.81 -9.77
CA ILE A 66 2.54 -0.83 -10.32
C ILE A 66 3.12 0.56 -10.06
N ARG A 67 3.31 1.33 -11.13
CA ARG A 67 3.63 2.74 -11.06
C ARG A 67 2.33 3.55 -11.10
N ILE A 68 2.23 4.48 -10.16
CA ILE A 68 1.18 5.48 -10.05
C ILE A 68 1.88 6.82 -10.26
N ALA A 69 1.68 7.42 -11.42
CA ALA A 69 2.31 8.68 -11.79
C ALA A 69 1.88 9.83 -10.87
N ALA A 70 2.74 10.83 -10.71
CA ALA A 70 2.40 12.07 -10.01
C ALA A 70 1.09 12.66 -10.57
N GLY A 71 0.16 13.00 -9.68
CA GLY A 71 -1.15 13.55 -10.02
C GLY A 71 -2.20 12.57 -10.56
N ALA A 72 -1.91 11.25 -10.60
CA ALA A 72 -2.84 10.26 -11.16
C ALA A 72 -4.18 10.13 -10.41
N PHE A 73 -4.25 10.50 -9.12
CA PHE A 73 -5.46 10.42 -8.31
C PHE A 73 -6.16 11.76 -8.11
N GLY A 74 -5.53 12.86 -8.51
CA GLY A 74 -6.01 14.23 -8.33
C GLY A 74 -4.83 15.20 -8.25
N PRO A 75 -5.07 16.52 -8.15
CA PRO A 75 -4.02 17.52 -8.13
C PRO A 75 -2.94 17.23 -7.08
N SER A 76 -1.72 16.96 -7.53
CA SER A 76 -0.56 16.62 -6.69
C SER A 76 -0.72 15.34 -5.85
N VAL A 77 -1.57 14.39 -6.28
CA VAL A 77 -1.73 13.09 -5.60
C VAL A 77 -1.52 11.92 -6.58
N PRO A 78 -0.48 11.08 -6.40
CA PRO A 78 0.67 11.33 -5.52
C PRO A 78 1.45 12.59 -5.97
N ALA A 79 2.27 13.15 -5.08
CA ALA A 79 3.08 14.34 -5.39
C ALA A 79 4.32 13.99 -6.25
N ARG A 80 4.75 12.74 -6.20
CA ARG A 80 5.80 12.14 -7.04
C ARG A 80 5.32 10.77 -7.50
N ASP A 81 5.92 10.22 -8.54
CA ASP A 81 5.61 8.85 -8.97
C ASP A 81 5.78 7.89 -7.79
N LEU A 82 4.74 7.11 -7.49
CA LEU A 82 4.74 6.09 -6.46
C LEU A 82 4.77 4.72 -7.13
N VAL A 83 5.76 3.89 -6.77
CA VAL A 83 5.89 2.53 -7.30
C VAL A 83 5.72 1.55 -6.14
N VAL A 84 4.78 0.61 -6.28
CA VAL A 84 4.39 -0.31 -5.21
C VAL A 84 4.10 -1.70 -5.75
N SER A 85 4.05 -2.70 -4.87
CA SER A 85 3.61 -4.04 -5.26
C SER A 85 2.15 -4.05 -5.73
N PRO A 86 1.74 -4.98 -6.59
CA PRO A 86 0.38 -5.04 -7.14
C PRO A 86 -0.77 -5.07 -6.12
N GLN A 87 -0.55 -5.67 -4.95
CA GLN A 87 -1.58 -5.73 -3.89
C GLN A 87 -1.51 -4.60 -2.87
N HIS A 88 -0.47 -3.75 -2.92
CA HIS A 88 -0.35 -2.61 -2.02
C HIS A 88 -1.56 -1.69 -2.21
N ARG A 89 -2.25 -1.35 -1.11
CA ARG A 89 -3.44 -0.52 -1.19
C ARG A 89 -3.11 0.96 -0.98
N VAL A 90 -3.73 1.76 -1.83
CA VAL A 90 -3.75 3.23 -1.72
C VAL A 90 -5.11 3.66 -1.19
N LEU A 91 -5.13 4.77 -0.46
CA LEU A 91 -6.35 5.34 0.09
C LEU A 91 -6.98 6.30 -0.93
N LEU A 92 -8.22 6.02 -1.31
CA LEU A 92 -9.02 6.90 -2.17
C LEU A 92 -10.12 7.56 -1.33
N SER A 93 -10.43 8.81 -1.62
CA SER A 93 -11.42 9.59 -0.88
C SER A 93 -12.10 10.61 -1.79
N SER A 94 -13.41 10.46 -1.98
CA SER A 94 -14.20 11.35 -2.83
C SER A 94 -15.68 11.21 -2.53
N ARG A 95 -16.49 12.13 -3.06
CA ARG A 95 -17.97 11.99 -3.00
C ARG A 95 -18.48 10.72 -3.68
N ILE A 96 -17.79 10.22 -4.70
CA ILE A 96 -18.16 8.95 -5.36
C ILE A 96 -17.86 7.78 -4.42
N VAL A 97 -16.73 7.81 -3.71
CA VAL A 97 -16.41 6.84 -2.67
C VAL A 97 -17.49 6.82 -1.59
N GLN A 98 -17.86 7.99 -1.04
CA GLN A 98 -18.93 8.10 -0.04
C GLN A 98 -20.27 7.56 -0.55
N ALA A 99 -20.70 7.99 -1.75
CA ALA A 99 -21.97 7.56 -2.34
C ALA A 99 -22.03 6.05 -2.65
N MET A 100 -20.90 5.43 -2.95
CA MET A 100 -20.84 4.00 -3.23
C MET A 100 -20.67 3.20 -1.95
N PHE A 101 -19.64 3.47 -1.17
CA PHE A 101 -19.20 2.61 -0.07
C PHE A 101 -19.81 2.99 1.29
N GLY A 102 -20.48 4.14 1.39
CA GLY A 102 -21.04 4.65 2.65
C GLY A 102 -19.97 5.05 3.65
N THR A 103 -18.76 5.33 3.19
CA THR A 103 -17.62 5.81 3.97
C THR A 103 -16.77 6.75 3.12
N ASP A 104 -16.15 7.76 3.73
CA ASP A 104 -15.44 8.81 3.00
C ASP A 104 -14.14 8.33 2.37
N GLU A 105 -13.62 7.19 2.84
CA GLU A 105 -12.30 6.68 2.46
C GLU A 105 -12.30 5.16 2.30
N VAL A 106 -11.63 4.67 1.25
CA VAL A 106 -11.47 3.23 1.00
C VAL A 106 -10.04 2.89 0.56
N LEU A 107 -9.57 1.72 0.98
CA LEU A 107 -8.31 1.14 0.52
C LEU A 107 -8.55 0.31 -0.75
N VAL A 108 -7.75 0.58 -1.79
CA VAL A 108 -7.84 -0.09 -3.09
C VAL A 108 -6.46 -0.59 -3.51
N ALA A 109 -6.36 -1.87 -3.86
CA ALA A 109 -5.12 -2.47 -4.35
C ALA A 109 -4.68 -1.83 -5.68
N ALA A 110 -3.41 -1.49 -5.80
CA ALA A 110 -2.85 -0.78 -6.97
C ALA A 110 -3.16 -1.50 -8.30
N LYS A 111 -3.09 -2.84 -8.35
CA LYS A 111 -3.42 -3.61 -9.57
C LYS A 111 -4.87 -3.45 -10.05
N LYS A 112 -5.78 -3.07 -9.15
CA LYS A 112 -7.19 -2.82 -9.50
C LYS A 112 -7.42 -1.42 -10.08
N LEU A 113 -6.40 -0.58 -10.07
CA LEU A 113 -6.39 0.76 -10.65
C LEU A 113 -5.78 0.79 -12.06
N LEU A 114 -5.28 -0.35 -12.57
CA LEU A 114 -4.78 -0.46 -13.94
C LEU A 114 -5.85 -0.05 -14.95
N GLY A 115 -5.44 0.73 -15.94
CA GLY A 115 -6.33 1.32 -16.95
C GLY A 115 -6.79 2.74 -16.62
N LEU A 116 -6.52 3.25 -15.41
CA LEU A 116 -6.61 4.67 -15.11
C LEU A 116 -5.45 5.44 -15.78
N PRO A 117 -5.68 6.67 -16.26
CA PRO A 117 -4.60 7.55 -16.69
C PRO A 117 -3.53 7.69 -15.62
N GLY A 118 -2.27 7.44 -15.98
CA GLY A 118 -1.14 7.53 -15.06
C GLY A 118 -0.92 6.31 -14.17
N VAL A 119 -1.71 5.23 -14.28
CA VAL A 119 -1.49 3.98 -13.53
C VAL A 119 -1.08 2.85 -14.48
N THR A 120 0.18 2.41 -14.39
CA THR A 120 0.78 1.43 -15.29
C THR A 120 1.43 0.29 -14.53
N GLN A 121 1.44 -0.90 -15.12
CA GLN A 121 2.33 -1.97 -14.65
C GLN A 121 3.69 -1.78 -15.32
N GLU A 122 4.74 -1.75 -14.52
CA GLU A 122 6.10 -1.63 -15.02
C GLU A 122 6.62 -3.00 -15.50
N ASN A 123 7.65 -3.00 -16.34
CA ASN A 123 8.36 -4.21 -16.72
C ASN A 123 9.83 -4.05 -16.38
N VAL A 124 10.20 -4.36 -15.13
CA VAL A 124 11.57 -4.19 -14.63
C VAL A 124 12.30 -5.53 -14.56
N SER A 125 13.62 -5.47 -14.67
CA SER A 125 14.51 -6.63 -14.54
C SER A 125 14.88 -6.95 -13.08
N SER A 126 14.59 -6.05 -12.15
CA SER A 126 14.68 -6.31 -10.71
C SER A 126 13.90 -5.25 -9.94
N VAL A 127 13.45 -5.59 -8.73
CA VAL A 127 12.79 -4.67 -7.80
C VAL A 127 13.09 -5.08 -6.37
N GLU A 128 13.41 -4.12 -5.51
CA GLU A 128 13.52 -4.35 -4.07
C GLU A 128 12.26 -3.83 -3.38
N TYR A 129 11.58 -4.73 -2.68
CA TYR A 129 10.32 -4.48 -1.99
C TYR A 129 10.56 -4.33 -0.49
N PHE A 130 9.90 -3.35 0.14
CA PHE A 130 10.00 -3.04 1.57
C PHE A 130 8.64 -3.17 2.25
N HIS A 131 8.62 -3.84 3.40
CA HIS A 131 7.44 -3.99 4.25
C HIS A 131 7.62 -3.17 5.51
N ILE A 132 6.60 -2.39 5.88
CA ILE A 132 6.57 -1.64 7.14
C ILE A 132 5.41 -2.17 7.97
N LEU A 133 5.70 -2.65 9.17
CA LEU A 133 4.70 -3.06 10.16
C LEU A 133 4.77 -2.12 11.36
N LEU A 134 3.61 -1.66 11.80
CA LEU A 134 3.42 -0.86 13.01
C LEU A 134 2.61 -1.66 14.04
N ASP A 135 2.29 -1.07 15.19
CA ASP A 135 1.44 -1.69 16.22
C ASP A 135 0.04 -2.05 15.69
N ARG A 136 -0.43 -1.28 14.71
CA ARG A 136 -1.73 -1.45 14.04
C ARG A 136 -1.52 -1.40 12.54
N HIS A 137 -2.52 -1.90 11.82
CA HIS A 137 -2.63 -1.50 10.42
C HIS A 137 -2.94 -0.01 10.38
N GLU A 138 -2.12 0.75 9.67
CA GLU A 138 -2.18 2.21 9.62
C GLU A 138 -2.17 2.68 8.18
N VAL A 139 -2.56 3.94 7.99
CA VAL A 139 -2.39 4.64 6.72
C VAL A 139 -1.24 5.63 6.88
N VAL A 140 -0.21 5.50 6.05
CA VAL A 140 0.99 6.36 6.02
C VAL A 140 1.05 7.15 4.72
N ARG A 141 1.80 8.25 4.71
CA ARG A 141 1.97 9.06 3.48
C ARG A 141 3.27 8.67 2.77
N ALA A 142 3.12 8.13 1.55
CA ALA A 142 4.21 7.71 0.68
C ALA A 142 4.17 8.49 -0.64
N ASN A 143 5.26 9.18 -0.99
CA ASN A 143 5.38 10.03 -2.18
C ASN A 143 4.22 11.05 -2.32
N GLY A 144 3.63 11.47 -1.20
CA GLY A 144 2.50 12.39 -1.15
C GLY A 144 1.11 11.75 -1.32
N ALA A 145 0.99 10.44 -1.52
CA ALA A 145 -0.27 9.71 -1.45
C ALA A 145 -0.42 8.95 -0.13
N TRP A 146 -1.65 8.78 0.33
CA TRP A 146 -1.96 7.94 1.49
C TRP A 146 -2.00 6.46 1.06
N THR A 147 -1.25 5.62 1.75
CA THR A 147 -1.13 4.18 1.47
C THR A 147 -1.15 3.38 2.76
N GLU A 148 -1.35 2.07 2.63
CA GLU A 148 -1.42 1.19 3.78
C GLU A 148 -0.03 0.76 4.30
N THR A 149 0.07 0.45 5.59
CA THR A 149 1.17 -0.37 6.13
C THR A 149 0.87 -1.86 5.95
N LEU A 150 1.78 -2.75 6.36
CA LEU A 150 1.52 -4.19 6.27
C LEU A 150 0.35 -4.57 7.18
N LEU A 151 -0.78 -4.94 6.58
CA LEU A 151 -1.88 -5.58 7.29
C LEU A 151 -1.53 -7.04 7.60
N THR A 152 -1.32 -7.34 8.88
CA THR A 152 -0.98 -8.69 9.32
C THR A 152 -2.21 -9.58 9.49
N GLY A 153 -2.02 -10.85 9.14
CA GLY A 153 -2.99 -11.92 9.30
C GLY A 153 -2.32 -13.26 8.97
N PRO A 154 -2.96 -14.41 9.26
CA PRO A 154 -2.31 -15.72 9.16
C PRO A 154 -1.79 -16.04 7.76
N MET A 155 -2.44 -15.50 6.71
CA MET A 155 -2.00 -15.62 5.32
C MET A 155 -0.85 -14.66 4.97
N ALA A 156 -0.86 -13.45 5.53
CA ALA A 156 0.19 -12.45 5.28
C ALA A 156 1.53 -12.92 5.83
N LEU A 157 1.51 -13.54 7.02
CA LEU A 157 2.71 -14.16 7.58
C LEU A 157 3.24 -15.27 6.67
N LYS A 158 2.41 -16.23 6.26
CA LYS A 158 2.85 -17.35 5.39
C LYS A 158 3.57 -16.89 4.11
N ALA A 159 3.19 -15.74 3.55
CA ALA A 159 3.78 -15.21 2.32
C ALA A 159 5.12 -14.47 2.50
N LEU A 160 5.50 -14.09 3.73
CA LEU A 160 6.80 -13.48 4.04
C LEU A 160 7.97 -14.48 4.01
N GLY A 161 7.67 -15.77 3.91
CA GLY A 161 8.65 -16.84 3.98
C GLY A 161 8.98 -17.24 5.42
N PRO A 162 9.51 -18.45 5.62
CA PRO A 162 9.60 -19.06 6.94
C PRO A 162 10.51 -18.31 7.91
N GLU A 163 11.48 -17.53 7.41
CA GLU A 163 12.40 -16.75 8.25
C GLU A 163 11.75 -15.48 8.80
N ALA A 164 11.12 -14.68 7.95
CA ALA A 164 10.36 -13.50 8.38
C ALA A 164 9.13 -13.89 9.23
N VAL A 165 8.48 -15.02 8.94
CA VAL A 165 7.45 -15.57 9.84
C VAL A 165 8.01 -15.83 11.22
N ARG A 166 9.16 -16.51 11.33
CA ARG A 166 9.78 -16.80 12.63
C ARG A 166 10.13 -15.52 13.38
N GLU A 167 10.74 -14.56 12.70
CA GLU A 167 11.11 -13.27 13.28
C GLU A 167 9.88 -12.51 13.80
N ILE A 168 8.85 -12.33 12.97
CA ILE A 168 7.61 -11.65 13.37
C ILE A 168 6.90 -12.43 14.48
N SER A 169 6.92 -13.76 14.46
CA SER A 169 6.30 -14.58 15.51
C SER A 169 7.04 -14.49 16.85
N LEU A 170 8.36 -14.26 16.82
CA LEU A 170 9.18 -14.05 18.03
C LEU A 170 8.98 -12.65 18.60
N LEU A 171 8.87 -11.63 17.74
CA LEU A 171 8.71 -10.23 18.12
C LEU A 171 7.26 -9.87 18.49
N PHE A 172 6.29 -10.49 17.82
CA PHE A 172 4.85 -10.24 17.97
C PHE A 172 4.08 -11.58 18.02
N PRO A 173 4.15 -12.32 19.15
CA PRO A 173 3.55 -13.65 19.27
C PRO A 173 2.04 -13.68 18.97
N GLU A 174 1.33 -12.58 19.26
CA GLU A 174 -0.08 -12.40 18.95
C GLU A 174 -0.38 -12.37 17.44
N LEU A 175 0.52 -11.84 16.61
CA LEU A 175 0.34 -11.79 15.15
C LEU A 175 0.49 -13.17 14.52
N ALA A 176 1.29 -14.04 15.13
CA ALA A 176 1.49 -15.43 14.72
C ALA A 176 0.31 -16.34 15.06
N SER A 177 -0.62 -15.87 15.89
CA SER A 177 -1.80 -16.64 16.24
C SER A 177 -2.66 -16.88 14.98
N PRO A 178 -3.02 -18.14 14.66
CA PRO A 178 -3.91 -18.46 13.55
C PRO A 178 -5.30 -17.81 13.66
N SER A 179 -5.69 -17.39 14.87
CA SER A 179 -6.97 -16.75 15.15
C SER A 179 -6.90 -15.21 15.16
N TYR A 180 -5.70 -14.62 15.12
CA TYR A 180 -5.56 -13.17 15.13
C TYR A 180 -5.80 -12.60 13.73
N VAL A 181 -6.81 -11.75 13.63
CA VAL A 181 -7.13 -11.01 12.41
C VAL A 181 -6.95 -9.54 12.75
N ALA A 182 -5.88 -8.92 12.25
CA ALA A 182 -5.70 -7.49 12.42
C ALA A 182 -6.84 -6.76 11.69
N PRO A 183 -7.55 -5.83 12.36
CA PRO A 183 -8.53 -5.00 11.68
C PRO A 183 -7.81 -4.04 10.72
N PRO A 184 -8.31 -3.83 9.50
CA PRO A 184 -7.72 -2.85 8.61
C PRO A 184 -8.03 -1.41 9.09
N ALA A 185 -7.08 -0.48 8.93
CA ALA A 185 -7.25 0.95 9.20
C ALA A 185 -8.48 1.58 8.53
N ARG A 186 -8.85 1.07 7.36
CA ARG A 186 -9.98 1.52 6.54
C ARG A 186 -10.63 0.35 5.83
N ARG A 187 -11.86 0.58 5.34
CA ARG A 187 -12.58 -0.40 4.51
C ARG A 187 -11.76 -0.72 3.26
N ILE A 188 -11.51 -2.01 3.03
CA ILE A 188 -10.93 -2.51 1.78
C ILE A 188 -12.05 -2.65 0.76
N ALA A 189 -11.91 -2.02 -0.40
CA ALA A 189 -12.93 -2.04 -1.44
C ALA A 189 -13.03 -3.40 -2.14
N GLU A 190 -14.26 -3.87 -2.35
CA GLU A 190 -14.50 -5.14 -3.03
C GLU A 190 -14.17 -5.02 -4.54
N PRO A 191 -13.47 -6.00 -5.16
CA PRO A 191 -12.95 -5.84 -6.53
C PRO A 191 -13.99 -5.45 -7.58
N ARG A 192 -15.20 -6.03 -7.51
CA ARG A 192 -16.30 -5.71 -8.44
C ARG A 192 -16.75 -4.24 -8.31
N ARG A 193 -16.73 -3.69 -7.10
CA ARG A 193 -17.16 -2.31 -6.82
C ARG A 193 -16.08 -1.30 -7.17
N VAL A 194 -14.81 -1.67 -7.07
CA VAL A 194 -13.68 -0.85 -7.55
C VAL A 194 -13.82 -0.53 -9.04
N ALA A 195 -14.10 -1.53 -9.88
CA ALA A 195 -14.28 -1.31 -11.32
C ALA A 195 -15.45 -0.35 -11.62
N GLN A 196 -16.57 -0.49 -10.91
CA GLN A 196 -17.72 0.41 -11.02
C GLN A 196 -17.38 1.84 -10.57
N MET A 197 -16.61 1.98 -9.50
CA MET A 197 -16.16 3.26 -8.97
C MET A 197 -15.26 3.97 -9.98
N ILE A 198 -14.25 3.28 -10.52
CA ILE A 198 -13.36 3.80 -11.57
C ILE A 198 -14.18 4.29 -12.77
N ALA A 199 -15.12 3.47 -13.27
CA ALA A 199 -15.97 3.85 -14.40
C ALA A 199 -16.78 5.13 -14.11
N ARG A 200 -17.26 5.31 -12.87
CA ARG A 200 -17.96 6.53 -12.45
C ARG A 200 -17.05 7.75 -12.38
N HIS A 201 -15.82 7.61 -11.87
CA HIS A 201 -14.84 8.70 -11.86
C HIS A 201 -14.50 9.17 -13.27
N LEU A 202 -14.22 8.23 -14.18
CA LEU A 202 -13.92 8.54 -15.58
C LEU A 202 -15.12 9.18 -16.29
N LYS A 203 -16.33 8.62 -16.11
CA LYS A 203 -17.56 9.16 -16.71
C LYS A 203 -17.86 10.58 -16.24
N ASN A 204 -17.66 10.87 -14.96
CA ASN A 204 -18.00 12.16 -14.35
C ASN A 204 -16.82 13.14 -14.31
N GLN A 205 -15.65 12.76 -14.83
CA GLN A 205 -14.41 13.54 -14.79
C GLN A 205 -14.08 14.04 -13.38
N ARG A 206 -14.11 13.12 -12.40
CA ARG A 206 -13.84 13.40 -10.99
C ARG A 206 -12.55 12.72 -10.54
N ASP A 207 -11.75 13.45 -9.79
CA ASP A 207 -10.55 12.92 -9.14
C ASP A 207 -10.90 11.80 -8.16
N LEU A 208 -9.96 10.86 -7.99
CA LEU A 208 -10.09 9.72 -7.07
C LEU A 208 -9.81 10.14 -5.62
N VAL A 209 -9.06 11.21 -5.44
CA VAL A 209 -8.79 11.90 -4.18
C VAL A 209 -9.21 13.36 -4.34
N GLU A 210 -10.34 13.71 -3.75
CA GLU A 210 -10.82 15.09 -3.69
C GLU A 210 -10.22 15.75 -2.44
N ILE A 211 -9.46 16.84 -2.62
CA ILE A 211 -9.00 17.66 -1.48
C ILE A 211 -10.23 18.40 -0.94
N GLU A 212 -10.62 18.12 0.30
CA GLU A 212 -11.65 18.92 0.97
C GLU A 212 -11.19 20.39 0.98
N LYS A 213 -11.93 21.25 0.28
CA LYS A 213 -11.82 22.68 0.51
C LYS A 213 -12.28 22.92 1.93
N ARG A 214 -11.35 23.19 2.85
CA ARG A 214 -11.69 23.74 4.16
C ARG A 214 -12.57 24.96 3.90
N ALA A 215 -13.84 24.85 4.29
CA ALA A 215 -14.79 25.95 4.31
C ALA A 215 -14.38 26.96 5.39
#